data_AF-A0A815YE93-F1
#
_entry.id   AF-A0A815YE93-F1
#
_cell.length_a   1.000
_cell.length_b   1.000
_cell.length_c   1.000
_cell.angle_alpha   90.00
_cell.angle_beta   90.00
_cell.angle_gamma   90.00
#
_symmetry.space_group_name_H-M   'P 1'
#
loop_
_entity.id
_entity.type
_entity.pdbx_description
1 polymer ?
#
loop_
_entity_poly.entity_id
_entity_poly.type
_entity_poly.pdbx_seq_one_letter_code
_entity_poly.pdbx_strand_id
1 'polypeptide(L)'
;TFESCTILFSDVVDFTSICASLTPMEVVSILNEMYTKFDKCLENHNCYKVETIGDAYMLVSGLPERAQNHATEIIDMAFDMLDAIITVSNPINNAKLKIRIGYCHSGQVVAGIAGIKMPRYCLFGDAVSKANIIEQTSK
;
A
#
# COMPACT_ATOMS: atom_id res chain seq x y z
N THR A 1 -19.14 -8.33 -7.69
CA THR A 1 -19.13 -7.67 -6.37
C THR A 1 -18.50 -8.63 -5.37
N PHE A 2 -17.78 -8.09 -4.39
CA PHE A 2 -17.08 -8.85 -3.36
C PHE A 2 -17.66 -8.48 -2.01
N GLU A 3 -18.22 -9.46 -1.30
CA GLU A 3 -18.96 -9.24 -0.05
C GLU A 3 -18.08 -8.79 1.11
N SER A 4 -16.83 -9.24 1.12
CA SER A 4 -15.85 -8.87 2.12
C SER A 4 -14.45 -8.89 1.53
N CYS A 5 -13.77 -7.75 1.59
CA CYS A 5 -12.34 -7.63 1.33
C CYS A 5 -11.73 -6.73 2.39
N THR A 6 -10.43 -6.85 2.61
CA THR A 6 -9.69 -5.95 3.49
C THR A 6 -8.73 -5.11 2.67
N ILE A 7 -8.83 -3.79 2.79
CA ILE A 7 -7.96 -2.83 2.12
C ILE A 7 -6.99 -2.28 3.16
N LEU A 8 -5.71 -2.21 2.78
CA LEU A 8 -4.65 -1.58 3.55
C LEU A 8 -4.07 -0.41 2.77
N PHE A 9 -3.94 0.72 3.44
CA PHE A 9 -3.20 1.88 2.96
C PHE A 9 -1.93 2.03 3.77
N SER A 10 -0.82 2.29 3.09
CA SER A 10 0.45 2.65 3.71
C SER A 10 1.03 3.88 3.06
N ASP A 11 1.75 4.66 3.85
CA ASP A 11 2.28 5.96 3.49
C ASP A 11 3.69 6.13 4.08
N VAL A 12 4.55 6.91 3.44
CA VAL A 12 5.93 7.13 3.90
C VAL A 12 5.99 8.38 4.76
N VAL A 13 6.44 8.22 6.01
CA VAL A 13 6.54 9.35 6.94
C VAL A 13 7.62 10.32 6.44
N ASP A 14 7.30 11.61 6.43
CA ASP A 14 8.18 12.71 5.99
C ASP A 14 8.62 12.62 4.52
N PHE A 15 7.87 11.94 3.65
CA PHE A 15 8.21 11.81 2.23
C PHE A 15 8.44 13.16 1.53
N THR A 16 7.62 14.17 1.82
CA THR A 16 7.80 15.52 1.26
C THR A 16 9.15 16.14 1.66
N SER A 17 9.57 15.96 2.91
CA SER A 17 10.87 16.45 3.42
C SER A 17 12.05 15.72 2.78
N ILE A 18 11.91 14.41 2.56
CA ILE A 18 12.90 13.57 1.87
C ILE A 18 13.04 14.03 0.42
N CYS A 19 11.93 14.24 -0.29
CA CYS A 19 11.92 14.73 -1.67
C CYS A 19 12.49 16.15 -1.82
N ALA A 20 12.28 17.01 -0.82
CA ALA A 20 12.83 18.36 -0.82
C ALA A 20 14.36 18.39 -0.63
N SER A 21 14.93 17.36 -0.01
CA SER A 21 16.35 17.29 0.35
C SER A 21 17.18 16.45 -0.62
N LEU A 22 16.56 15.55 -1.39
CA LEU A 22 17.22 14.65 -2.33
C LEU A 22 17.05 15.07 -3.78
N THR A 23 17.93 14.57 -4.64
CA THR A 23 17.71 14.67 -6.08
C THR A 23 16.57 13.74 -6.50
N PRO A 24 15.82 14.09 -7.57
CA PRO A 24 14.73 13.24 -8.07
C PRO A 24 15.17 11.80 -8.38
N MET A 25 16.43 11.62 -8.82
CA MET A 25 16.96 10.31 -9.17
C MET A 25 17.22 9.44 -7.92
N GLU A 26 17.67 10.04 -6.82
CA GLU A 26 17.83 9.35 -5.54
C GLU A 26 16.48 8.96 -4.93
N VAL A 27 15.49 9.85 -5.00
CA VAL A 27 14.12 9.56 -4.53
C VAL A 27 13.53 8.35 -5.27
N VAL A 28 13.65 8.32 -6.59
CA VAL A 28 13.19 7.18 -7.40
C VAL A 28 13.92 5.90 -7.02
N SER A 29 15.24 5.96 -6.78
CA SER A 29 16.01 4.78 -6.37
C SER A 29 15.53 4.21 -5.04
N ILE A 30 15.27 5.06 -4.04
CA ILE A 30 14.76 4.66 -2.72
C ILE A 30 13.36 4.05 -2.84
N LEU A 31 12.45 4.72 -3.55
CA LEU A 31 11.10 4.22 -3.77
C LEU A 31 11.13 2.87 -4.48
N ASN A 32 11.99 2.71 -5.48
CA ASN A 32 12.12 1.45 -6.21
C ASN A 32 12.65 0.33 -5.31
N GLU A 33 13.63 0.60 -4.45
CA GLU A 33 14.11 -0.38 -3.47
C GLU A 33 13.02 -0.77 -2.47
N MET A 34 12.29 0.22 -1.93
CA MET A 34 11.16 -0.01 -1.03
C MET A 34 10.07 -0.87 -1.70
N TYR A 35 9.61 -0.48 -2.89
CA TYR A 35 8.59 -1.22 -3.63
C TYR A 35 9.06 -2.62 -4.02
N THR A 36 10.33 -2.82 -4.36
CA THR A 36 10.87 -4.15 -4.64
C THR A 36 10.83 -5.05 -3.40
N LYS A 37 11.07 -4.50 -2.21
CA LYS A 37 10.96 -5.24 -0.94
C LYS A 37 9.51 -5.59 -0.63
N PHE A 38 8.59 -4.63 -0.80
CA PHE A 38 7.17 -4.86 -0.58
C PHE A 38 6.58 -5.86 -1.56
N ASP A 39 6.94 -5.77 -2.83
CA ASP A 39 6.49 -6.72 -3.85
C ASP A 39 7.02 -8.15 -3.55
N LYS A 40 8.21 -8.30 -2.96
CA LYS A 40 8.70 -9.61 -2.46
C LYS A 40 7.90 -10.15 -1.26
N CYS A 41 7.51 -9.28 -0.33
CA CYS A 41 6.62 -9.68 0.75
C CYS A 41 5.25 -10.10 0.18
N LEU A 42 4.74 -9.37 -0.82
CA LEU A 42 3.48 -9.66 -1.48
C LEU A 42 3.47 -11.06 -2.13
N GLU A 43 4.59 -11.52 -2.68
CA GLU A 43 4.68 -12.88 -3.26
C GLU A 43 4.43 -14.00 -2.24
N ASN A 44 4.66 -13.75 -0.94
CA ASN A 44 4.45 -14.73 0.13
C ASN A 44 3.03 -14.71 0.71
N HIS A 45 2.24 -13.67 0.40
CA HIS A 45 0.91 -13.44 0.97
C HIS A 45 -0.15 -13.42 -0.13
N ASN A 46 -1.39 -13.83 0.16
CA ASN A 46 -2.47 -13.74 -0.83
C ASN A 46 -3.08 -12.32 -0.86
N CYS A 47 -2.23 -11.34 -1.15
CA CYS A 47 -2.58 -9.92 -1.25
C CYS A 47 -2.37 -9.42 -2.69
N TYR A 48 -3.23 -8.51 -3.13
CA TYR A 48 -3.19 -7.89 -4.44
C TYR A 48 -2.84 -6.41 -4.31
N LYS A 49 -1.89 -5.96 -5.13
CA LYS A 49 -1.50 -4.56 -5.26
C LYS A 49 -2.44 -3.86 -6.24
N VAL A 50 -3.16 -2.85 -5.76
CA VAL A 50 -4.22 -2.16 -6.53
C VAL A 50 -3.60 -1.05 -7.38
N GLU A 51 -3.22 0.05 -6.74
CA GLU A 51 -2.56 1.18 -7.38
C GLU A 51 -1.60 1.84 -6.38
N THR A 52 -0.57 2.48 -6.91
CA THR A 52 0.26 3.42 -6.16
C THR A 52 -0.15 4.84 -6.52
N ILE A 53 -0.47 5.66 -5.53
CA ILE A 53 -0.74 7.09 -5.71
C ILE A 53 0.44 7.84 -5.07
N GLY A 54 1.45 8.16 -5.86
CA GLY A 54 2.68 8.78 -5.35
C GLY A 54 3.50 7.81 -4.50
N ASP A 55 3.62 8.12 -3.21
CA ASP A 55 4.29 7.36 -2.15
C ASP A 55 3.33 6.46 -1.35
N ALA A 56 2.02 6.59 -1.57
CA ALA A 56 1.04 5.72 -0.94
C ALA A 56 0.99 4.35 -1.64
N TYR A 57 1.11 3.30 -0.84
CA TYR A 57 1.07 1.91 -1.29
C TYR A 57 -0.21 1.24 -0.79
N MET A 58 -1.11 0.93 -1.73
CA MET A 58 -2.43 0.36 -1.47
C MET A 58 -2.47 -1.13 -1.81
N LEU A 59 -2.85 -1.93 -0.81
CA LEU A 59 -3.01 -3.37 -0.91
C LEU A 59 -4.46 -3.77 -0.62
N VAL A 60 -4.89 -4.88 -1.21
CA VAL A 60 -6.18 -5.50 -0.93
C VAL A 60 -6.05 -7.01 -0.82
N SER A 61 -6.73 -7.61 0.14
CA SER A 61 -6.88 -9.08 0.21
C SER A 61 -8.35 -9.48 0.12
N GLY A 62 -8.58 -10.71 -0.36
CA GLY A 62 -9.90 -11.21 -0.75
C GLY A 62 -10.29 -10.86 -2.20
N LEU A 63 -9.32 -10.39 -2.98
CA LEU A 63 -9.43 -9.95 -4.37
C LEU A 63 -8.14 -10.29 -5.14
N PRO A 64 -8.20 -10.71 -6.42
CA PRO A 64 -9.40 -11.09 -7.17
C PRO A 64 -10.01 -12.42 -6.71
N GLU A 65 -9.24 -13.26 -6.00
CA GLU A 65 -9.72 -14.49 -5.40
C GLU A 65 -10.28 -14.23 -4.00
N ARG A 66 -11.45 -14.81 -3.71
CA ARG A 66 -12.09 -14.67 -2.42
C ARG A 66 -11.33 -15.51 -1.38
N ALA A 67 -10.77 -14.84 -0.38
CA ALA A 67 -10.12 -15.48 0.76
C ALA A 67 -10.97 -15.27 2.01
N GLN A 68 -11.23 -16.31 2.81
CA GLN A 68 -11.93 -16.15 4.11
C GLN A 68 -11.04 -15.46 5.15
N ASN A 69 -9.73 -15.58 5.02
CA ASN A 69 -8.74 -15.02 5.95
C ASN A 69 -8.17 -13.68 5.49
N HIS A 70 -8.88 -12.95 4.62
CA HIS A 70 -8.40 -11.71 4.00
C HIS A 70 -7.90 -10.66 5.01
N ALA A 71 -8.48 -10.62 6.22
CA ALA A 71 -8.08 -9.69 7.26
C ALA A 71 -6.75 -10.09 7.91
N THR A 72 -6.54 -11.39 8.16
CA THR A 72 -5.31 -11.92 8.76
C THR A 72 -4.14 -11.77 7.81
N GLU A 73 -4.32 -12.13 6.55
CA GLU A 73 -3.29 -12.01 5.49
C GLU A 73 -2.79 -10.56 5.33
N ILE A 74 -3.72 -9.59 5.37
CA ILE A 74 -3.36 -8.17 5.32
C ILE A 74 -2.56 -7.73 6.55
N ILE A 75 -2.91 -8.22 7.73
CA ILE A 75 -2.21 -7.87 8.97
C ILE A 75 -0.81 -8.51 8.99
N ASP A 76 -0.68 -9.77 8.57
CA ASP A 76 0.62 -10.44 8.49
C ASP A 76 1.52 -9.74 7.46
N MET A 77 0.96 -9.39 6.29
CA MET A 77 1.65 -8.56 5.30
C MET A 77 2.06 -7.19 5.86
N ALA A 78 1.22 -6.55 6.68
CA ALA A 78 1.53 -5.28 7.32
C ALA A 78 2.76 -5.38 8.24
N PHE A 79 2.86 -6.45 9.04
CA PHE A 79 4.02 -6.71 9.88
C PHE A 79 5.27 -6.97 9.05
N ASP A 80 5.17 -7.80 8.01
CA ASP A 80 6.31 -8.09 7.12
C ASP A 80 6.82 -6.83 6.40
N MET A 81 5.92 -5.92 5.99
CA MET A 81 6.30 -4.62 5.42
C MET A 81 7.04 -3.75 6.44
N LEU A 82 6.61 -3.74 7.71
CA LEU A 82 7.27 -3.00 8.79
C LEU A 82 8.66 -3.57 9.11
N ASP A 83 8.84 -4.88 9.01
CA ASP A 83 10.16 -5.49 9.20
C ASP A 83 11.07 -5.26 7.98
N ALA A 84 10.51 -5.30 6.77
CA ALA A 84 11.24 -5.05 5.54
C ALA A 84 11.78 -3.62 5.46
N ILE A 85 10.99 -2.61 5.87
CA ILE A 85 11.41 -1.20 5.79
C ILE A 85 12.58 -0.88 6.73
N ILE A 86 12.72 -1.59 7.85
CA ILE A 86 13.84 -1.42 8.79
C ILE A 86 15.19 -1.69 8.10
N THR A 87 15.19 -2.54 7.06
CA THR A 87 16.39 -2.85 6.28
C THR A 87 16.71 -1.80 5.22
N VAL A 88 15.73 -0.97 4.83
CA VAL A 88 15.89 0.10 3.84
C VAL A 88 16.36 1.37 4.55
N SER A 89 17.61 1.74 4.32
CA SER A 89 18.23 2.91 4.95
C SER A 89 18.08 4.15 4.07
N ASN A 90 17.73 5.29 4.67
CA ASN A 90 17.69 6.55 3.95
C ASN A 90 19.12 7.09 3.73
N PRO A 91 19.53 7.36 2.47
CA PRO A 91 20.87 7.86 2.16
C PRO A 91 21.18 9.25 2.75
N ILE A 92 20.18 10.05 3.14
CA ILE A 92 20.40 11.40 3.70
C ILE A 92 20.98 11.35 5.12
N ASN A 93 20.41 10.50 5.98
CA ASN A 93 20.69 10.52 7.43
C ASN A 93 21.19 9.17 7.98
N ASN A 94 21.34 8.13 7.15
CA ASN A 94 21.46 6.74 7.60
C ASN A 94 20.33 6.33 8.57
N ALA A 95 19.24 7.10 8.59
CA ALA A 95 18.08 6.85 9.41
C ALA A 95 17.20 5.82 8.71
N LYS A 96 16.57 4.96 9.50
CA LYS A 96 15.60 3.98 8.99
C LYS A 96 14.41 4.73 8.40
N LEU A 97 13.99 4.36 7.19
CA LEU A 97 12.73 4.83 6.64
C LEU A 97 11.60 4.38 7.56
N LYS A 98 10.66 5.29 7.80
CA LYS A 98 9.46 5.01 8.59
C LYS A 98 8.28 5.00 7.65
N ILE A 99 7.56 3.89 7.64
CA ILE A 99 6.26 3.81 6.98
C ILE A 99 5.19 3.91 8.06
N ARG A 100 4.10 4.56 7.72
CA ARG A 100 2.87 4.55 8.48
C ARG A 100 1.92 3.62 7.76
N ILE A 101 1.53 2.54 8.44
CA ILE A 101 0.41 1.73 7.97
C ILE A 101 -0.83 2.44 8.48
N GLY A 102 -1.55 3.05 7.54
CA GLY A 102 -2.71 3.88 7.77
C GLY A 102 -3.76 3.05 8.48
N TYR A 103 -4.56 2.27 7.76
CA TYR A 103 -5.67 1.52 8.37
C TYR A 103 -6.08 0.33 7.52
N CYS A 104 -6.59 -0.71 8.18
CA CYS A 104 -7.26 -1.84 7.55
C CYS A 104 -8.77 -1.63 7.63
N HIS A 105 -9.45 -1.48 6.49
CA HIS A 105 -10.92 -1.46 6.45
C HIS A 105 -11.43 -2.70 5.75
N SER A 106 -12.29 -3.46 6.44
CA SER A 106 -12.99 -4.61 5.90
C SER A 106 -14.40 -4.21 5.52
N GLY A 107 -14.79 -4.45 4.27
CA GLY A 107 -16.13 -4.12 3.80
C GLY A 107 -16.44 -4.66 2.41
N GLN A 108 -17.69 -4.46 1.99
CA GLN A 108 -18.14 -4.82 0.65
C GLN A 108 -17.57 -3.84 -0.37
N VAL A 109 -16.99 -4.37 -1.46
CA VAL A 109 -16.47 -3.56 -2.56
C VAL A 109 -16.89 -4.12 -3.91
N VAL A 110 -16.90 -3.24 -4.90
CA VAL A 110 -17.09 -3.57 -6.29
C VAL A 110 -15.77 -3.34 -7.00
N ALA A 111 -15.11 -4.43 -7.40
CA ALA A 111 -13.91 -4.36 -8.22
C ALA A 111 -14.26 -4.45 -9.70
N GLY A 112 -13.62 -3.63 -10.54
CA GLY A 112 -13.80 -3.63 -11.98
C GLY A 112 -12.61 -3.04 -12.71
N ILE A 113 -12.48 -3.36 -14.00
CA ILE A 113 -11.42 -2.79 -14.84
C ILE A 113 -11.97 -1.51 -15.49
N ALA A 114 -11.35 -0.38 -15.20
CA ALA A 114 -11.68 0.91 -15.80
C ALA A 114 -10.65 1.29 -16.88
N GLY A 115 -11.14 1.75 -18.03
CA GLY A 115 -10.30 2.24 -19.12
C GLY A 115 -10.02 1.20 -20.21
N ILE A 116 -10.15 1.61 -21.47
CA ILE A 116 -9.90 0.76 -22.65
C ILE A 116 -8.43 0.85 -23.08
N LYS A 117 -7.80 2.03 -22.91
CA LYS A 117 -6.42 2.30 -23.37
C LYS A 117 -5.36 2.02 -22.30
N MET A 118 -5.73 2.13 -21.03
CA MET A 118 -4.93 1.74 -19.86
C MET A 118 -5.89 1.10 -18.84
N PRO A 119 -6.14 -0.22 -18.95
CA PRO A 119 -7.02 -0.91 -18.02
C PRO A 119 -6.42 -0.87 -16.61
N ARG A 120 -7.15 -0.27 -15.67
CA ARG A 120 -6.77 -0.18 -14.26
C ARG A 120 -7.77 -0.95 -13.42
N TYR A 121 -7.27 -1.71 -12.45
CA TYR A 121 -8.13 -2.43 -11.52
C TYR A 121 -8.61 -1.45 -10.45
N CYS A 122 -9.81 -0.91 -10.66
CA CYS A 122 -10.38 0.08 -9.77
C CYS A 122 -11.34 -0.59 -8.78
N LEU A 123 -11.19 -0.23 -7.51
CA LEU A 123 -12.11 -0.61 -6.44
C LEU A 123 -13.08 0.55 -6.20
N PHE A 124 -14.37 0.25 -6.25
CA PHE A 124 -15.46 1.19 -5.99
C PHE A 124 -16.29 0.71 -4.81
N GLY A 125 -16.79 1.65 -4.00
CA GLY A 125 -17.72 1.36 -2.91
C GLY A 125 -17.44 2.21 -1.68
N ASP A 126 -18.44 2.28 -0.79
CA ASP A 126 -18.38 3.06 0.44
C ASP A 126 -17.19 2.68 1.33
N ALA A 127 -16.79 1.41 1.31
CA ALA A 127 -15.62 0.92 2.04
C ALA A 127 -14.32 1.59 1.58
N VAL A 128 -14.14 1.75 0.26
CA VAL A 128 -12.97 2.42 -0.32
C VAL A 128 -12.99 3.91 0.00
N SER A 129 -14.15 4.55 -0.16
CA SER A 129 -14.32 5.98 0.15
C SER A 129 -14.07 6.27 1.63
N LYS A 130 -14.58 5.43 2.54
CA LYS A 130 -14.33 5.55 3.99
C LYS A 130 -12.85 5.33 4.32
N ALA A 131 -12.22 4.31 3.75
CA ALA A 131 -10.80 4.05 3.97
C ALA A 131 -9.93 5.24 3.53
N ASN A 132 -10.23 5.85 2.37
CA ASN A 132 -9.53 7.03 1.87
C ASN A 132 -9.75 8.26 2.76
N ILE A 133 -10.98 8.49 3.26
CA ILE A 133 -11.25 9.58 4.22
C ILE A 133 -10.46 9.37 5.51
N ILE A 134 -10.43 8.14 6.04
CA ILE A 134 -9.72 7.83 7.29
C ILE A 134 -8.21 8.05 7.11
N GLU A 135 -7.65 7.64 5.97
CA GLU A 135 -6.25 7.89 5.63
C GLU A 135 -5.93 9.40 5.64
N GLN A 136 -6.74 10.21 4.95
CA GLN A 136 -6.53 11.67 4.89
C GLN A 136 -6.74 12.38 6.23
N THR A 137 -7.55 11.81 7.13
CA THR A 137 -7.86 12.42 8.43
C THR A 137 -6.82 12.04 9.50
N SER A 138 -6.06 10.97 9.28
CA SER A 138 -4.97 10.58 10.17
C SER A 138 -3.72 11.41 9.92
N LYS A 139 -3.68 12.55 10.60
CA LYS A 139 -2.46 13.34 10.80
C LYS A 139 -1.58 12.72 11.87
#